data_AF-F3GDP9-F1
#
_entry.id   AF-F3GDP9-F1
#
_cell.length_a   1.000
_cell.length_b   1.000
_cell.length_c   1.000
_cell.angle_alpha   90.00
_cell.angle_beta   90.00
_cell.angle_gamma   90.00
#
_symmetry.space_group_name_H-M   'P 1'
#
loop_
_entity.id
_entity.type
_entity.pdbx_description
1 polymer ?
#
loop_
_entity_poly.entity_id
_entity_poly.type
_entity_poly.pdbx_seq_one_letter_code
_entity_poly.pdbx_strand_id
1 'polypeptide(L)' 'MPKTSAKLLIIDDDDVVRASLAAYLEDSGFSVLQASNGFRG' A
#
# COMPACT_ATOMS: atom_id res chain seq x y z
N MET A 1 -18.05 -15.60 -0.60
CA MET A 1 -17.73 -14.17 -0.39
C MET A 1 -16.61 -13.84 -1.35
N PRO A 2 -16.74 -12.87 -2.26
CA PRO A 2 -15.63 -12.53 -3.13
C PRO A 2 -14.54 -11.92 -2.25
N LYS A 3 -13.42 -12.64 -2.06
CA LYS A 3 -12.17 -12.02 -1.63
C LYS A 3 -11.71 -11.19 -2.81
N THR A 4 -12.15 -9.94 -2.90
CA THR A 4 -11.49 -8.99 -3.79
C THR A 4 -10.08 -8.79 -3.23
N SER A 5 -9.14 -9.63 -3.66
CA SER A 5 -7.71 -9.39 -3.45
C SER A 5 -7.32 -8.20 -4.33
N ALA A 6 -7.79 -7.01 -3.94
CA ALA A 6 -7.43 -5.79 -4.62
C ALA A 6 -5.97 -5.49 -4.30
N LYS A 7 -5.18 -5.27 -5.34
CA LYS A 7 -3.81 -4.81 -5.22
C LYS A 7 -3.82 -3.28 -5.21
N LEU A 8 -3.26 -2.68 -4.17
CA LEU A 8 -3.20 -1.24 -3.96
C LEU A 8 -1.76 -0.75 -4.14
N LEU A 9 -1.58 0.43 -4.72
CA LEU A 9 -0.29 1.13 -4.79
C LEU A 9 -0.39 2.39 -3.94
N ILE A 10 0.52 2.54 -2.98
CA ILE A 10 0.67 3.71 -2.14
C ILE A 10 1.91 4.47 -2.60
N ILE A 11 1.72 5.76 -2.90
CA ILE A 11 2.81 6.67 -3.24
C ILE A 11 2.83 7.77 -2.19
N ASP A 12 3.90 7.81 -1.41
CA ASP A 12 4.11 8.81 -0.36
C ASP A 12 5.62 9.05 -0.24
N ASP A 13 6.03 10.31 -0.13
CA ASP A 13 7.44 10.71 0.00
C ASP A 13 7.97 10.52 1.43
N ASP A 14 7.09 10.39 2.43
CA ASP A 14 7.44 10.06 3.81
C ASP A 14 7.44 8.54 4.04
N ASP A 15 8.61 7.99 4.37
CA ASP A 15 8.80 6.56 4.61
C ASP A 15 8.02 6.03 5.81
N VAL A 16 7.87 6.83 6.87
CA VAL A 16 7.18 6.44 8.11
C VAL A 16 5.69 6.36 7.85
N VAL A 17 5.13 7.37 7.18
CA VAL A 17 3.71 7.41 6.81
C VAL A 17 3.39 6.25 5.87
N ARG A 18 4.19 6.05 4.82
CA ARG A 18 3.99 4.98 3.84
C ARG A 18 3.99 3.59 4.47
N ALA A 19 4.95 3.32 5.36
CA ALA A 19 5.04 2.05 6.06
C ALA A 19 3.83 1.80 6.98
N SER A 20 3.39 2.84 7.71
CA SER A 20 2.21 2.74 8.59
C SER A 20 0.92 2.43 7.81
N LEU A 21 0.73 3.07 6.66
CA LEU A 21 -0.45 2.89 5.83
C LEU A 21 -0.45 1.52 5.13
N ALA A 22 0.73 1.06 4.68
CA ALA A 22 0.88 -0.25 4.09
C ALA A 22 0.55 -1.36 5.10
N ALA A 23 1.10 -1.29 6.31
CA ALA A 23 0.82 -2.26 7.37
C ALA A 23 -0.68 -2.35 7.69
N TYR A 24 -1.37 -1.20 7.76
CA TYR A 24 -2.82 -1.16 8.02
C TYR A 24 -3.64 -1.82 6.91
N LEU A 25 -3.29 -1.57 5.65
CA LEU A 25 -4.00 -2.13 4.49
C LEU A 25 -3.70 -3.61 4.29
N GLU A 26 -2.48 -4.06 4.57
CA GLU A 26 -2.12 -5.48 4.58
C GLU A 26 -2.86 -6.26 5.67
N ASP A 27 -2.98 -5.69 6.88
CA ASP A 27 -3.77 -6.28 7.98
C ASP A 27 -5.26 -6.36 7.63
N SER A 28 -5.75 -5.40 6.84
CA SER A 28 -7.11 -5.41 6.27
C SER A 28 -7.31 -6.45 5.15
N GLY A 29 -6.26 -7.18 4.76
CA GLY A 29 -6.31 -8.26 3.77
C GLY A 29 -6.05 -7.84 2.32
N PHE A 30 -5.54 -6.63 2.11
CA PHE A 30 -5.14 -6.16 0.77
C PHE A 30 -3.69 -6.49 0.45
N SER A 31 -3.36 -6.56 -0.84
CA SER A 31 -1.96 -6.63 -1.28
C SER A 31 -1.47 -5.21 -1.58
N VAL A 32 -0.44 -4.75 -0.87
CA VAL A 32 0.03 -3.37 -0.98
C VAL A 32 1.38 -3.31 -1.70
N LEU A 33 1.48 -2.41 -2.66
CA LEU A 33 2.73 -1.95 -3.27
C LEU A 33 3.03 -0.56 -2.74
N GLN A 34 4.31 -0.27 -2.54
CA GLN A 34 4.77 1.02 -2.03
C GLN A 34 5.75 1.63 -3.03
N ALA A 35 5.61 2.91 -3.30
CA ALA A 35 6.58 3.70 -4.05
C ALA A 35 6.88 5.00 -3.31
N SER A 36 8.14 5.44 -3.36
CA SER A 36 8.58 6.69 -2.73
C SER A 36 8.29 7.92 -3.58
N ASN A 37 7.82 7.74 -4.82
CA ASN A 37 7.44 8.79 -5.76
C ASN A 37 6.76 8.18 -7.00
N GLY A 38 6.16 9.03 -7.83
CA GLY A 38 5.46 8.61 -9.05
C GLY A 38 6.35 8.02 -10.15
N PHE A 39 7.68 8.20 -10.09
CA PHE A 39 8.60 7.56 -11.04
C PHE A 39 8.87 6.09 -10.72
N ARG A 40 8.57 5.66 -9.49
CA ARG A 40 8.81 4.30 -8.98
C ARG A 40 7.52 3.51 -8.77
N GLY A 41 6.38 4.05 -9.21
CA GLY A 41 5.04 3.46 -9.10
C GLY A 41 4.60 2.73 -10.37
#